data_AF-A0A3B9IG69-F1
#
_entry.id   AF-A0A3B9IG69-F1
#
_cell.length_a   1.000
_cell.length_b   1.000
_cell.length_c   1.000
_cell.angle_alpha   90.00
_cell.angle_beta   90.00
_cell.angle_gamma   90.00
#
_symmetry.space_group_name_H-M   'P 1'
#
loop_
_entity.id
_entity.type
_entity.pdbx_description
1 polymer ?
#
loop_
_entity_poly.entity_id
_entity_poly.type
_entity_poly.pdbx_seq_one_letter_code
_entity_poly.pdbx_strand_id
1 'polypeptide(L)'
;MKVIWTEAADHDREAILDLIAEEDLQAALRMDELFKNAARRLSAFPGMGRPGRMAGTRELLPHRSYRLIYRHWPVEAPRPDV
;
A
#
# COMPACT_ATOMS: atom_id res chain seq x y z
N MET A 1 0.06 -12.31 8.13
CA MET A 1 -1.15 -12.02 7.34
C MET A 1 -0.81 -11.98 5.86
N LYS A 2 -1.70 -12.45 4.97
CA LYS A 2 -1.55 -12.28 3.52
C LYS A 2 -1.92 -10.85 3.16
N VAL A 3 -1.00 -10.13 2.52
CA VAL A 3 -1.27 -8.81 1.93
C VAL A 3 -1.68 -9.02 0.48
N ILE A 4 -2.75 -8.33 0.07
CA ILE A 4 -3.31 -8.39 -1.28
C ILE A 4 -3.43 -6.95 -1.76
N TRP A 5 -2.83 -6.66 -2.92
CA TRP A 5 -3.08 -5.42 -3.65
C TRP A 5 -4.43 -5.54 -4.34
N THR A 6 -5.29 -4.53 -4.18
CA THR A 6 -6.50 -4.43 -5.00
C THR A 6 -6.10 -4.03 -6.41
N GLU A 7 -6.94 -4.33 -7.40
CA GLU A 7 -6.70 -3.92 -8.79
C GLU A 7 -6.45 -2.41 -8.91
N ALA A 8 -7.28 -1.60 -8.24
CA ALA A 8 -7.09 -0.15 -8.19
C ALA A 8 -5.72 0.25 -7.59
N ALA A 9 -5.26 -0.44 -6.55
CA ALA A 9 -3.97 -0.13 -5.92
C ALA A 9 -2.78 -0.57 -6.78
N ASP A 10 -2.95 -1.58 -7.63
CA ASP A 10 -1.93 -1.99 -8.58
C ASP A 10 -1.82 -0.98 -9.74
N HIS A 11 -2.96 -0.58 -10.32
CA HIS A 11 -3.00 0.50 -11.32
C HIS A 11 -2.43 1.82 -10.79
N ASP A 12 -2.76 2.22 -9.55
CA ASP A 12 -2.19 3.42 -8.92
C ASP A 12 -0.67 3.31 -8.81
N ARG A 13 -0.15 2.13 -8.44
CA ARG A 13 1.31 1.91 -8.34
C ARG A 13 1.98 1.99 -9.69
N GLU A 14 1.42 1.34 -10.72
CA GLU A 14 1.94 1.40 -12.08
C GLU A 14 1.99 2.85 -12.58
N ALA A 15 0.88 3.59 -12.48
CA ALA A 15 0.81 4.99 -12.90
C ALA A 15 1.82 5.90 -12.17
N ILE A 16 2.02 5.69 -10.86
CA ILE A 16 3.02 6.44 -10.08
C ILE A 16 4.43 6.12 -10.57
N LEU A 17 4.74 4.85 -10.81
CA LEU A 17 6.07 4.42 -11.21
C LEU A 17 6.41 4.89 -12.63
N ASP A 18 5.46 4.79 -13.55
CA ASP A 18 5.60 5.29 -14.92
C ASP A 18 5.86 6.79 -14.93
N LEU A 19 5.08 7.57 -14.19
CA LEU A 19 5.27 9.02 -14.07
C LEU A 19 6.67 9.38 -13.55
N ILE A 20 7.16 8.69 -12.52
CA ILE A 20 8.50 8.96 -11.99
C ILE A 20 9.58 8.53 -12.99
N ALA A 21 9.35 7.42 -13.72
CA ALA A 21 10.31 6.88 -14.68
C ALA A 21 10.50 7.76 -15.92
N GLU A 22 9.52 8.62 -16.25
CA GLU A 22 9.66 9.65 -17.28
C GLU A 22 10.83 10.62 -16.98
N GLU A 23 11.13 10.87 -15.70
CA GLU A 23 12.21 11.76 -15.27
C GLU A 23 13.45 11.02 -14.74
N ASP A 24 13.27 10.04 -13.86
CA ASP A 24 14.34 9.25 -13.24
C ASP A 24 13.89 7.80 -12.97
N LEU A 25 14.31 6.89 -13.85
CA LEU A 25 14.05 5.45 -13.70
C LEU A 25 14.56 4.87 -12.36
N GLN A 26 15.70 5.36 -11.85
CA GLN A 26 16.21 4.89 -10.56
C GLN A 26 15.36 5.38 -9.40
N ALA A 27 14.75 6.57 -9.50
CA ALA A 27 13.78 7.03 -8.53
C ALA A 27 12.52 6.17 -8.52
N ALA A 28 12.04 5.75 -9.70
CA ALA A 28 10.89 4.85 -9.80
C ALA A 28 11.19 3.50 -9.12
N LEU A 29 12.34 2.89 -9.41
CA LEU A 29 12.75 1.62 -8.77
C LEU A 29 12.88 1.76 -7.24
N ARG A 30 13.43 2.87 -6.74
CA ARG A 30 13.48 3.15 -5.30
C ARG A 30 12.09 3.26 -4.69
N MET A 31 11.14 3.91 -5.38
CA MET A 31 9.76 4.03 -4.90
C MET A 31 9.04 2.68 -4.85
N ASP A 32 9.22 1.84 -5.87
CA ASP A 32 8.64 0.50 -5.90
C ASP A 32 9.12 -0.36 -4.72
N GLU A 33 10.42 -0.31 -4.41
CA GLU A 33 10.97 -1.00 -3.24
C GLU A 33 10.42 -0.44 -1.92
N LEU A 34 10.16 0.88 -1.82
CA LEU A 34 9.49 1.46 -0.65
C LEU A 34 8.06 0.91 -0.49
N PHE A 35 7.30 0.76 -1.57
CA PHE A 35 5.97 0.16 -1.54
C PHE A 35 6.01 -1.32 -1.14
N LYS A 36 6.89 -2.12 -1.74
CA LYS A 36 7.08 -3.54 -1.40
C LYS A 36 7.49 -3.72 0.06
N ASN A 37 8.43 -2.92 0.55
CA ASN A 37 8.89 -2.99 1.94
C ASN A 37 7.77 -2.63 2.93
N ALA A 38 6.96 -1.62 2.61
CA ALA A 38 5.79 -1.28 3.41
C ALA A 38 4.76 -2.42 3.44
N ALA A 39 4.43 -3.01 2.29
CA ALA A 39 3.55 -4.17 2.22
C ALA A 39 4.09 -5.38 3.02
N ARG A 40 5.40 -5.65 2.93
CA ARG A 40 6.03 -6.72 3.73
C ARG A 40 5.88 -6.47 5.23
N ARG A 41 6.04 -5.23 5.69
CA ARG A 41 5.83 -4.87 7.10
C ARG A 41 4.38 -5.05 7.54
N LEU A 42 3.41 -4.72 6.67
CA LEU A 42 1.98 -4.94 6.96
C LEU A 42 1.62 -6.42 7.13
N SER A 43 2.36 -7.33 6.49
CA SER A 43 2.15 -8.78 6.67
C SER A 43 2.43 -9.24 8.10
N ALA A 44 3.38 -8.58 8.79
CA ALA A 44 3.78 -8.88 10.16
C ALA A 44 3.03 -8.00 11.18
N PHE A 45 2.80 -6.73 10.87
CA PHE A 45 2.22 -5.74 11.78
C PHE A 45 1.03 -5.01 11.14
N PRO A 46 -0.11 -5.67 10.91
CA PRO A 46 -1.25 -5.07 10.21
C PRO A 46 -1.83 -3.84 10.93
N GLY A 47 -1.65 -3.72 12.25
CA GLY A 47 -2.11 -2.57 13.05
C GLY A 47 -1.17 -1.34 13.04
N MET A 48 -0.02 -1.39 12.35
CA MET A 48 1.01 -0.34 12.44
C MET A 48 0.65 0.98 11.75
N GLY A 49 -0.30 0.97 10.82
CA GLY A 49 -0.78 2.19 10.17
C GLY A 49 -1.44 3.14 11.17
N ARG A 50 -1.78 4.35 10.73
CA ARG A 50 -2.69 5.22 11.49
C ARG A 50 -4.12 4.97 11.04
N PRO A 51 -5.14 5.20 11.88
CA PRO A 51 -6.53 5.25 11.41
C PRO A 51 -6.64 6.20 10.21
N GLY A 52 -7.27 5.73 9.15
CA GLY A 52 -7.44 6.50 7.92
C GLY A 52 -8.61 7.46 7.98
N ARG A 53 -8.71 8.34 6.98
CA ARG A 53 -9.84 9.29 6.87
C ARG A 53 -11.17 8.61 6.64
N MET A 54 -11.17 7.46 5.96
CA MET A 54 -12.35 6.64 5.74
C MET A 54 -12.48 5.59 6.84
N ALA A 55 -13.69 5.43 7.39
CA ALA A 55 -13.96 4.46 8.43
C ALA A 55 -13.52 3.05 8.01
N GLY A 56 -12.83 2.34 8.92
CA GLY A 56 -12.31 1.00 8.67
C GLY A 56 -11.03 0.94 7.84
N THR A 57 -10.53 2.06 7.31
CA THR A 57 -9.23 2.12 6.63
C THR A 57 -8.11 2.53 7.56
N ARG A 58 -6.89 2.18 7.16
CA ARG A 58 -5.63 2.53 7.81
C ARG A 58 -4.66 3.05 6.78
N GLU A 59 -3.78 3.91 7.22
CA GLU A 59 -2.85 4.63 6.35
C GLU A 59 -1.41 4.36 6.80
N LEU A 60 -0.56 3.97 5.83
CA LEU A 60 0.87 3.84 6.02
C LEU A 60 1.61 4.71 5.01
N LEU A 61 2.60 5.47 5.47
CA LEU A 61 3.38 6.39 4.64
C LEU A 61 4.75 5.77 4.32
N PRO A 62 4.93 5.12 3.17
CA PRO A 62 6.23 4.61 2.72
C PRO A 62 7.20 5.73 2.31
N HIS A 63 6.65 6.88 1.89
CA HIS A 63 7.40 8.06 1.46
C HIS A 63 6.59 9.32 1.83
N ARG A 64 7.25 10.49 1.92
CA ARG A 64 6.56 11.76 2.25
C ARG A 64 5.45 12.13 1.26
N SER A 65 5.59 11.72 0.00
CA SER A 65 4.68 12.06 -1.10
C SER A 65 3.55 11.05 -1.31
N TYR A 66 3.64 9.84 -0.73
CA TYR A 66 2.72 8.74 -1.04
C TYR A 66 2.22 8.03 0.20
N ARG A 67 1.02 7.47 0.09
CA ARG A 67 0.31 6.82 1.18
C ARG A 67 -0.35 5.55 0.68
N LEU A 68 -0.16 4.46 1.41
CA LEU A 68 -0.90 3.23 1.23
C LEU A 68 -2.15 3.28 2.11
N ILE A 69 -3.32 3.20 1.49
CA ILE A 69 -4.61 3.05 2.17
C ILE A 69 -4.94 1.57 2.15
N TYR A 70 -5.18 0.98 3.33
CA TYR A 70 -5.44 -0.44 3.44
C TYR A 70 -6.48 -0.74 4.52
N ARG A 71 -6.98 -1.96 4.52
CA ARG A 71 -7.82 -2.53 5.57
C ARG A 71 -7.20 -3.85 6.01
N HIS A 72 -7.44 -4.25 7.25
CA HIS A 72 -7.11 -5.58 7.71
C HIS A 72 -8.28 -6.14 8.51
N TRP A 73 -8.55 -7.42 8.31
CA TRP A 73 -9.57 -8.14 9.06
C TRP A 73 -8.92 -9.39 9.66
N PRO A 74 -9.27 -9.75 10.90
CA PRO A 74 -8.83 -11.03 11.46
C PRO A 74 -9.25 -12.18 10.54
N VAL A 75 -8.48 -13.26 10.55
CA VAL A 75 -8.70 -14.42 9.65
C VAL A 75 -10.10 -15.02 9.83
N GLU A 76 -10.71 -14.84 11.01
CA GLU A 76 -12.05 -15.34 11.33
C GLU A 76 -13.20 -14.40 10.90
N ALA A 77 -12.93 -13.18 10.44
CA ALA A 77 -13.98 -12.24 10.05
C ALA A 77 -14.35 -12.38 8.56
N PRO A 78 -15.64 -12.29 8.20
CA PRO A 78 -16.05 -12.28 6.80
C PRO A 78 -15.39 -11.09 6.09
N ARG A 79 -14.73 -11.36 4.97
CA ARG A 79 -14.20 -10.30 4.11
C ARG A 79 -15.39 -9.52 3.55
N PRO A 80 -15.48 -8.20 3.77
CA PRO A 80 -16.46 -7.41 3.05
C PRO A 80 -15.97 -7.31 1.60
N ASP A 81 -16.65 -8.06 0.75
CA ASP A 81 -16.78 -7.81 -0.69
C ASP A 81 -15.43 -7.91 -1.44
N VAL A 82 -15.09 -9.15 -1.82
CA VAL A 82 -14.29 -9.46 -3.01
C VAL A 82 -15.27 -9.88 -4.10
#